data_AF-A0A511QNS7-F1
#
_entry.id   AF-A0A511QNS7-F1
#
_cell.length_a   1.000
_cell.length_b   1.000
_cell.length_c   1.000
_cell.angle_alpha   90.00
_cell.angle_beta   90.00
_cell.angle_gamma   90.00
#
_symmetry.space_group_name_H-M   'P 1'
#
loop_
_entity.id
_entity.type
_entity.pdbx_description
1 polymer ?
#
loop_
_entity_poly.entity_id
_entity_poly.type
_entity_poly.pdbx_seq_one_letter_code
_entity_poly.pdbx_strand_id
1 'polypeptide(L)'
;MITLAHTLEVFASTVMDVFPIGVILFGFQVAVLRRPIRNLPSVLLGFVLVIVGLALFLIGLEAALFPLGETMAMQLTMPEFLKEMRLSEAGLLRWFDYYWVYLFAFCIGFSTTIAEPSLIAVAIKANQVSGGSIKVNGLRLAVALGVAIGITLGCYRIVAGDPIHYYIIVGYLIVIVQTYLSPSMIIPLAYDSGGVTTSTVTVPIVTALGLGLASTVPGRSPLIDGFGLIAFASLFPIITVMGYAQITRWLNQRHPIKEDSNAI
;
A
#
# COMPACT_ATOMS: atom_id res chain seq x y z
N MET A 1 19.56 -1.42 19.11
CA MET A 1 19.57 -2.83 19.56
C MET A 1 18.23 -3.12 20.21
N ILE A 2 17.59 -4.25 19.87
CA ILE A 2 16.29 -4.64 20.44
C ILE A 2 16.50 -4.91 21.94
N THR A 3 16.05 -3.99 22.79
CA THR A 3 16.09 -4.16 24.25
C THR A 3 14.73 -4.67 24.74
N LEU A 4 14.70 -5.31 25.91
CA LEU A 4 13.44 -5.76 26.50
C LEU A 4 12.47 -4.60 26.74
N ALA A 5 12.99 -3.42 27.12
CA ALA A 5 12.21 -2.20 27.29
C ALA A 5 11.53 -1.77 25.97
N HIS A 6 12.29 -1.78 24.87
CA HIS A 6 11.75 -1.48 23.54
C HIS A 6 10.68 -2.48 23.10
N THR A 7 10.89 -3.78 23.31
CA THR A 7 9.89 -4.82 23.00
C THR A 7 8.59 -4.59 23.76
N LEU A 8 8.67 -4.23 25.05
CA LEU A 8 7.50 -3.94 25.88
C LEU A 8 6.79 -2.66 25.46
N GLU A 9 7.54 -1.64 25.05
CA GLU A 9 6.99 -0.39 24.54
C GLU A 9 6.22 -0.60 23.23
N VAL A 10 6.79 -1.31 22.26
CA VAL A 10 6.12 -1.65 20.99
C VAL A 10 4.90 -2.53 21.23
N PHE A 11 4.97 -3.47 22.19
CA PHE A 11 3.80 -4.27 22.56
C PHE A 11 2.68 -3.40 23.17
N ALA A 12 3.03 -2.48 24.08
CA ALA A 12 2.06 -1.58 24.70
C ALA A 12 1.42 -0.62 23.68
N SER A 13 2.20 -0.06 22.75
CA SER A 13 1.66 0.77 21.67
C SER A 13 0.73 -0.05 20.76
N THR A 14 1.13 -1.27 20.38
CA THR A 14 0.28 -2.17 19.57
C THR A 14 -1.05 -2.47 20.26
N VAL A 15 -1.05 -2.69 21.59
CA VAL A 15 -2.29 -2.87 22.37
C VAL A 15 -3.16 -1.61 22.29
N MET A 16 -2.56 -0.42 22.48
CA MET A 16 -3.28 0.85 22.41
C MET A 16 -3.82 1.15 21.01
N ASP A 17 -3.12 0.76 19.95
CA ASP A 17 -3.55 0.95 18.56
C ASP A 17 -4.70 0.01 18.18
N VAL A 18 -4.67 -1.24 18.67
CA VAL A 18 -5.71 -2.25 18.39
C VAL A 18 -6.94 -2.07 19.30
N PHE A 19 -6.77 -1.49 20.49
CA PHE A 19 -7.84 -1.34 21.48
C PHE A 19 -9.09 -0.62 20.93
N PRO A 20 -9.00 0.53 20.23
CA PRO A 20 -10.15 1.20 19.64
C PRO A 20 -10.93 0.32 18.66
N ILE A 21 -10.23 -0.50 17.86
CA ILE A 21 -10.86 -1.43 16.92
C ILE A 21 -11.66 -2.48 17.68
N GLY A 22 -11.06 -3.05 18.74
CA GLY A 22 -11.75 -3.96 19.65
C GLY A 22 -13.01 -3.32 20.23
N VAL A 23 -12.88 -2.13 20.84
CA VAL A 23 -14.00 -1.39 21.44
C VAL A 23 -15.14 -1.20 20.44
N ILE A 24 -14.83 -0.77 19.20
CA ILE A 24 -15.83 -0.59 18.16
C ILE A 24 -16.49 -1.93 17.80
N LEU A 25 -15.71 -2.99 17.57
CA LEU A 25 -16.26 -4.30 17.18
C LEU A 25 -17.16 -4.90 18.27
N PHE A 26 -16.69 -4.94 19.51
CA PHE A 26 -17.46 -5.44 20.66
C PHE A 26 -18.68 -4.54 20.93
N GLY A 27 -18.51 -3.22 20.85
CA GLY A 27 -19.57 -2.24 21.00
C GLY A 27 -20.67 -2.39 19.95
N PHE A 28 -20.30 -2.51 18.66
CA PHE A 28 -21.26 -2.69 17.57
C PHE A 28 -21.99 -4.02 17.69
N GLN A 29 -21.27 -5.09 18.04
CA GLN A 29 -21.85 -6.43 18.20
C GLN A 29 -22.87 -6.49 19.35
N VAL A 30 -22.55 -5.91 20.50
CA VAL A 30 -23.41 -5.97 21.71
C VAL A 30 -24.49 -4.90 21.68
N ALA A 31 -24.17 -3.65 21.34
CA ALA A 31 -25.10 -2.53 21.43
C ALA A 31 -25.98 -2.37 20.18
N VAL A 32 -25.41 -2.51 18.97
CA VAL A 32 -26.12 -2.25 17.70
C VAL A 32 -26.77 -3.53 17.18
N LEU A 33 -25.99 -4.60 17.00
CA LEU A 33 -26.47 -5.88 16.47
C LEU A 33 -27.25 -6.69 17.52
N ARG A 34 -27.06 -6.39 18.81
CA ARG A 34 -27.73 -7.04 19.96
C ARG A 34 -27.62 -8.57 19.91
N ARG A 35 -26.47 -9.09 19.48
CA ARG A 35 -26.21 -10.54 19.40
C ARG A 35 -25.06 -10.94 20.32
N PRO A 36 -25.18 -12.07 21.04
CA PRO A 36 -24.07 -12.57 21.85
C PRO A 36 -22.91 -12.98 20.96
N ILE A 37 -21.70 -12.86 21.50
CA ILE A 37 -20.48 -13.22 20.80
C ILE A 37 -20.32 -14.73 20.87
N ARG A 38 -20.44 -15.37 19.71
CA ARG A 38 -20.29 -16.81 19.61
C ARG A 38 -18.81 -17.16 19.80
N ASN A 39 -18.53 -18.13 20.67
CA ASN A 39 -17.18 -18.60 21.00
C ASN A 39 -16.24 -17.50 21.53
N LEU A 40 -16.70 -16.73 22.51
CA LEU A 40 -15.91 -15.66 23.14
C LEU A 40 -14.47 -16.07 23.52
N PRO A 41 -14.19 -17.26 24.09
CA PRO A 41 -12.82 -17.65 24.42
C PRO A 41 -11.92 -17.75 23.20
N SER A 42 -12.42 -18.28 22.08
CA SER A 42 -11.68 -18.38 20.82
C SER A 42 -11.42 -16.99 20.22
N VAL A 43 -12.40 -16.08 20.30
CA VAL A 43 -12.25 -14.70 19.83
C VAL A 43 -11.19 -13.96 20.64
N LEU A 44 -11.23 -14.06 21.97
CA LEU A 44 -10.25 -13.44 22.86
C LEU A 44 -8.84 -14.00 22.63
N LEU A 45 -8.70 -15.33 22.50
CA LEU A 45 -7.43 -15.95 22.17
C LEU A 45 -6.90 -15.46 20.80
N GLY A 46 -7.77 -15.36 19.79
CA GLY A 46 -7.43 -14.80 18.49
C GLY A 46 -6.93 -13.36 18.59
N PHE A 47 -7.61 -12.51 19.37
CA PHE A 47 -7.18 -11.13 19.62
C PHE A 47 -5.78 -11.06 20.27
N VAL A 48 -5.52 -11.89 21.29
CA VAL A 48 -4.20 -11.95 21.93
C VAL A 48 -3.13 -12.38 20.93
N LEU A 49 -3.39 -13.42 20.14
CA LEU A 49 -2.46 -13.89 19.12
C LEU A 49 -2.19 -12.84 18.03
N VAL A 50 -3.20 -12.07 17.63
CA VAL A 50 -3.05 -10.96 16.68
C VAL A 50 -2.16 -9.87 17.27
N ILE A 51 -2.39 -9.45 18.52
CA ILE A 51 -1.57 -8.41 19.17
C ILE A 51 -0.12 -8.86 19.30
N VAL A 52 0.12 -10.08 19.78
CA VAL A 52 1.48 -10.63 19.90
C VAL A 52 2.14 -10.74 18.53
N GLY A 53 1.42 -11.25 17.53
CA GLY A 53 1.93 -11.38 16.16
C GLY A 53 2.27 -10.03 15.53
N LEU A 54 1.40 -9.02 15.69
CA LEU A 54 1.62 -7.66 15.20
C LEU A 54 2.83 -7.00 15.88
N ALA A 55 2.95 -7.12 17.22
CA ALA A 55 4.07 -6.55 17.94
C ALA A 55 5.41 -7.18 17.51
N LEU A 56 5.49 -8.51 17.41
CA LEU A 56 6.69 -9.20 16.93
C LEU A 56 7.01 -8.84 15.47
N PHE A 57 5.99 -8.69 14.64
CA PHE A 57 6.14 -8.27 13.24
C PHE A 57 6.69 -6.84 13.13
N LEU A 58 6.16 -5.89 13.90
CA LEU A 58 6.64 -4.50 13.94
C LEU A 58 8.09 -4.41 14.43
N ILE A 59 8.46 -5.16 15.47
CA ILE A 59 9.84 -5.22 15.95
C ILE A 59 10.78 -5.74 14.84
N GLY A 60 10.37 -6.79 14.12
CA GLY A 60 11.14 -7.33 13.00
C GLY A 60 11.29 -6.32 11.86
N LEU A 61 10.24 -5.56 11.58
CA LEU A 61 10.25 -4.49 10.58
C LEU A 61 11.21 -3.34 10.94
N GLU A 62 11.12 -2.83 12.15
CA GLU A 62 11.97 -1.73 12.65
C GLU A 62 13.44 -2.13 12.73
N ALA A 63 13.72 -3.39 13.06
CA ALA A 63 15.10 -3.87 13.18
C ALA A 63 15.76 -4.18 11.83
N ALA A 64 14.98 -4.59 10.83
CA ALA A 64 15.53 -5.08 9.56
C ALA A 64 15.14 -4.22 8.35
N LEU A 65 13.84 -4.03 8.13
CA LEU A 65 13.32 -3.47 6.87
C LEU A 65 13.43 -1.94 6.81
N PHE A 66 13.24 -1.22 7.93
CA PHE A 66 13.35 0.25 7.90
C PHE A 66 14.80 0.71 7.74
N PRO A 67 15.77 0.18 8.52
CA PRO A 67 17.17 0.58 8.37
C PRO A 67 17.70 0.23 6.98
N LEU A 68 17.25 -0.89 6.40
CA LEU A 68 17.61 -1.28 5.04
C LEU A 68 17.02 -0.31 4.01
N GLY A 69 15.74 0.05 4.13
CA GLY A 69 15.10 1.03 3.25
C GLY A 69 15.76 2.41 3.33
N GLU A 70 16.05 2.89 4.54
CA GLU A 70 16.71 4.17 4.80
C GLU A 70 18.14 4.18 4.26
N THR A 71 18.93 3.14 4.53
CA THR A 71 20.32 3.04 4.05
C THR A 71 20.37 2.99 2.53
N MET A 72 19.47 2.22 1.89
CA MET A 72 19.39 2.15 0.42
C MET A 72 18.95 3.49 -0.18
N ALA A 73 17.95 4.14 0.40
CA ALA A 73 17.52 5.47 -0.03
C ALA A 73 18.65 6.49 0.08
N MET A 74 19.40 6.49 1.19
CA MET A 74 20.57 7.36 1.37
C MET A 74 21.63 7.07 0.32
N GLN A 75 22.05 5.80 0.14
CA GLN A 75 23.08 5.41 -0.83
C GLN A 75 22.70 5.78 -2.27
N LEU A 76 21.45 5.53 -2.67
CA LEU A 76 20.96 5.84 -4.03
C LEU A 76 20.79 7.34 -4.28
N THR A 77 20.76 8.15 -3.22
CA THR A 77 20.61 9.62 -3.31
C THR A 77 21.89 10.36 -2.98
N MET A 78 22.98 9.66 -2.66
CA MET A 78 24.28 10.28 -2.38
C MET A 78 24.75 11.07 -3.59
N PRO A 79 25.20 12.33 -3.41
CA PRO A 79 25.70 13.16 -4.51
C PRO A 79 26.84 12.50 -5.28
N GLU A 80 27.70 11.73 -4.62
CA GLU A 80 28.80 10.98 -5.23
C GLU A 80 28.28 9.90 -6.18
N PHE A 81 27.34 9.08 -5.72
CA PHE A 81 26.69 8.03 -6.53
C PHE A 81 25.95 8.63 -7.73
N LEU A 82 25.18 9.70 -7.50
CA LEU A 82 24.42 10.38 -8.57
C LEU A 82 25.33 11.08 -9.58
N LYS A 83 26.52 11.55 -9.17
CA LYS A 83 27.53 12.12 -10.08
C LYS A 83 28.24 11.06 -10.91
N GLU A 84 28.49 9.88 -10.35
CA GLU A 84 29.12 8.75 -11.04
C GLU A 84 28.17 8.11 -12.06
N MET A 85 26.90 7.92 -11.66
CA MET A 85 25.83 7.33 -12.49
C MET A 85 25.06 8.36 -13.32
N ARG A 86 25.63 9.56 -13.47
CA ARG A 86 25.00 10.70 -14.13
C ARG A 86 24.80 10.42 -15.61
N LEU A 87 23.61 10.72 -16.12
CA LEU A 87 23.30 10.59 -17.56
C LEU A 87 23.64 11.86 -18.35
N SER A 88 23.80 13.00 -17.68
CA SER A 88 24.16 14.28 -18.29
C SER A 88 25.66 14.57 -18.19
N GLU A 89 26.28 15.23 -19.17
CA GLU A 89 27.73 15.53 -19.13
C GLU A 89 28.09 16.91 -18.51
N ALA A 90 27.22 17.94 -18.56
CA ALA A 90 27.46 19.25 -17.89
C ALA A 90 26.27 19.82 -17.06
N GLY A 91 26.48 20.20 -15.77
CA GLY A 91 25.50 20.96 -14.96
C GLY A 91 25.04 20.36 -13.61
N LEU A 92 24.07 21.03 -12.96
CA LEU A 92 23.39 20.62 -11.72
C LEU A 92 22.63 19.29 -11.92
N LEU A 93 22.48 18.49 -10.85
CA LEU A 93 21.66 17.27 -10.85
C LEU A 93 20.22 17.59 -11.30
N ARG A 94 19.71 16.84 -12.28
CA ARG A 94 18.34 16.95 -12.77
C ARG A 94 17.51 15.78 -12.30
N TRP A 95 16.19 15.91 -12.35
CA TRP A 95 15.26 14.88 -11.89
C TRP A 95 15.44 13.52 -12.58
N PHE A 96 15.97 13.46 -13.81
CA PHE A 96 16.21 12.21 -14.51
C PHE A 96 17.47 11.46 -14.04
N ASP A 97 18.41 12.15 -13.37
CA ASP A 97 19.61 11.51 -12.82
C ASP A 97 19.26 10.59 -11.63
N TYR A 98 18.05 10.74 -11.05
CA TYR A 98 17.52 9.93 -9.96
C TYR A 98 16.80 8.65 -10.44
N TYR A 99 17.00 8.21 -11.68
CA TYR A 99 16.28 7.07 -12.26
C TYR A 99 16.42 5.76 -11.44
N TRP A 100 17.58 5.56 -10.79
CA TRP A 100 17.79 4.41 -9.89
C TRP A 100 16.87 4.46 -8.68
N VAL A 101 16.61 5.64 -8.12
CA VAL A 101 15.64 5.83 -7.03
C VAL A 101 14.26 5.43 -7.50
N TYR A 102 13.86 5.85 -8.71
CA TYR A 102 12.56 5.51 -9.29
C TYR A 102 12.40 4.01 -9.52
N LEU A 103 13.42 3.36 -10.08
CA LEU A 103 13.41 1.92 -10.31
C LEU A 103 13.36 1.13 -8.99
N PHE A 104 14.17 1.54 -8.01
CA PHE A 104 14.16 0.93 -6.68
C PHE A 104 12.80 1.10 -6.00
N ALA A 105 12.26 2.31 -6.02
CA ALA A 105 10.95 2.66 -5.47
C ALA A 105 9.83 1.83 -6.11
N PHE A 106 9.87 1.64 -7.43
CA PHE A 106 8.95 0.76 -8.16
C PHE A 106 9.05 -0.68 -7.67
N CYS A 107 10.26 -1.24 -7.65
CA CYS A 107 10.52 -2.63 -7.29
C CYS A 107 10.12 -2.94 -5.83
N ILE A 108 10.49 -2.06 -4.90
CA ILE A 108 10.11 -2.18 -3.48
C ILE A 108 8.60 -2.06 -3.33
N GLY A 109 7.98 -1.01 -3.90
CA GLY A 109 6.54 -0.80 -3.82
C GLY A 109 5.75 -2.00 -4.35
N PHE A 110 6.19 -2.57 -5.47
CA PHE A 110 5.61 -3.78 -6.04
C PHE A 110 5.80 -5.00 -5.11
N SER A 111 7.03 -5.24 -4.65
CA SER A 111 7.41 -6.41 -3.86
C SER A 111 6.69 -6.44 -2.50
N THR A 112 6.69 -5.32 -1.78
CA THR A 112 6.04 -5.23 -0.46
C THR A 112 4.54 -5.41 -0.57
N THR A 113 3.92 -4.85 -1.60
CA THR A 113 2.48 -4.98 -1.83
C THR A 113 2.09 -6.42 -2.18
N ILE A 114 2.88 -7.13 -3.00
CA ILE A 114 2.61 -8.55 -3.29
C ILE A 114 2.77 -9.42 -2.05
N ALA A 115 3.76 -9.11 -1.21
CA ALA A 115 4.03 -9.82 0.03
C ALA A 115 2.97 -9.57 1.12
N GLU A 116 2.13 -8.56 0.95
CA GLU A 116 1.14 -8.15 1.93
C GLU A 116 0.05 -9.22 2.18
N PRO A 117 -0.07 -9.75 3.41
CA PRO A 117 -1.07 -10.77 3.73
C PRO A 117 -2.52 -10.26 3.64
N SER A 118 -2.77 -8.99 4.02
CA SER A 118 -4.10 -8.38 3.97
C SER A 118 -4.64 -8.33 2.53
N LEU A 119 -3.75 -8.05 1.56
CA LEU A 119 -4.10 -8.03 0.14
C LEU A 119 -4.53 -9.42 -0.38
N ILE A 120 -3.85 -10.48 0.06
CA ILE A 120 -4.23 -11.84 -0.31
C ILE A 120 -5.62 -12.17 0.25
N ALA A 121 -5.89 -11.83 1.51
CA ALA A 121 -7.18 -12.08 2.14
C ALA A 121 -8.33 -11.36 1.41
N VAL A 122 -8.16 -10.07 1.09
CA VAL A 122 -9.14 -9.29 0.35
C VAL A 122 -9.34 -9.83 -1.07
N ALA A 123 -8.27 -10.24 -1.76
CA ALA A 123 -8.36 -10.83 -3.09
C ALA A 123 -9.08 -12.18 -3.12
N ILE A 124 -8.87 -13.04 -2.12
CA ILE A 124 -9.62 -14.29 -1.96
C ILE A 124 -11.10 -13.96 -1.73
N LYS A 125 -11.40 -13.00 -0.86
CA LYS A 125 -12.78 -12.63 -0.58
C LYS A 125 -13.48 -12.07 -1.81
N ALA A 126 -12.81 -11.19 -2.56
CA ALA A 126 -13.28 -10.63 -3.82
C ALA A 126 -13.58 -11.72 -4.86
N ASN A 127 -12.71 -12.73 -4.99
CA ASN A 127 -12.93 -13.86 -5.89
C ASN A 127 -14.18 -14.66 -5.53
N GLN A 128 -14.38 -14.94 -4.23
CA GLN A 128 -15.56 -15.68 -3.75
C GLN A 128 -16.86 -14.92 -3.97
N VAL A 129 -16.91 -13.62 -3.66
CA VAL A 129 -18.14 -12.81 -3.79
C VAL A 129 -18.47 -12.45 -5.23
N SER A 130 -17.47 -12.47 -6.13
CA SER A 130 -17.66 -12.20 -7.55
C SER A 130 -17.96 -13.44 -8.40
N GLY A 131 -18.11 -14.62 -7.78
CA GLY A 131 -18.33 -15.87 -8.50
C GLY A 131 -17.16 -16.25 -9.42
N GLY A 132 -15.93 -15.84 -9.07
CA GLY A 132 -14.72 -16.12 -9.82
C GLY A 132 -14.39 -15.12 -10.94
N SER A 133 -15.23 -14.11 -11.19
CA SER A 133 -14.98 -13.12 -12.25
C SER A 133 -13.73 -12.27 -11.98
N ILE A 134 -13.42 -12.01 -10.71
CA ILE A 134 -12.18 -11.34 -10.28
C ILE A 134 -11.18 -12.41 -9.85
N LYS A 135 -10.10 -12.58 -10.61
CA LYS A 135 -9.04 -13.53 -10.24
C LYS A 135 -8.19 -12.99 -9.11
N VAL A 136 -7.88 -13.84 -8.12
CA VAL A 136 -7.04 -13.48 -6.95
C VAL A 136 -5.72 -12.85 -7.39
N ASN A 137 -4.96 -13.52 -8.26
CA ASN A 137 -3.67 -13.00 -8.73
C ASN A 137 -3.80 -11.77 -9.63
N GLY A 138 -4.90 -11.63 -10.38
CA GLY A 138 -5.14 -10.47 -11.22
C GLY A 138 -5.35 -9.20 -10.38
N LEU A 139 -6.16 -9.30 -9.33
CA LEU A 139 -6.35 -8.20 -8.40
C LEU A 139 -5.06 -7.86 -7.64
N ARG A 140 -4.36 -8.87 -7.13
CA ARG A 140 -3.07 -8.66 -6.42
C ARG A 140 -2.06 -7.92 -7.27
N LEU A 141 -1.92 -8.33 -8.54
CA LEU A 141 -1.00 -7.70 -9.47
C LEU A 141 -1.43 -6.26 -9.81
N ALA A 142 -2.73 -6.03 -10.00
CA ALA A 142 -3.25 -4.69 -10.27
C ALA A 142 -2.96 -3.73 -9.11
N VAL A 143 -3.20 -4.17 -7.87
CA VAL A 143 -2.90 -3.38 -6.66
C VAL A 143 -1.40 -3.12 -6.55
N ALA A 144 -0.55 -4.15 -6.67
CA ALA A 144 0.90 -4.02 -6.59
C ALA A 144 1.48 -3.08 -7.65
N LEU A 145 0.98 -3.14 -8.89
CA LEU A 145 1.36 -2.19 -9.94
C LEU A 145 0.92 -0.77 -9.61
N GLY A 146 -0.29 -0.60 -9.05
CA GLY A 146 -0.77 0.70 -8.58
C GLY A 146 0.16 1.29 -7.53
N VAL A 147 0.47 0.55 -6.48
CA VAL A 147 1.40 0.99 -5.43
C VAL A 147 2.77 1.32 -6.02
N ALA A 148 3.33 0.46 -6.86
CA ALA A 148 4.64 0.67 -7.49
C ALA A 148 4.68 1.97 -8.32
N ILE A 149 3.68 2.20 -9.16
CA ILE A 149 3.56 3.42 -9.97
C ILE A 149 3.39 4.64 -9.07
N GLY A 150 2.52 4.56 -8.07
CA GLY A 150 2.24 5.65 -7.13
C GLY A 150 3.49 6.07 -6.36
N ILE A 151 4.19 5.11 -5.75
CA ILE A 151 5.44 5.39 -5.02
C ILE A 151 6.49 5.96 -5.96
N THR A 152 6.64 5.41 -7.17
CA THR A 152 7.60 5.93 -8.16
C THR A 152 7.31 7.39 -8.52
N LEU A 153 6.04 7.71 -8.79
CA LEU A 153 5.60 9.07 -9.09
C LEU A 153 5.80 10.01 -7.89
N GLY A 154 5.55 9.52 -6.68
CA GLY A 154 5.79 10.28 -5.46
C GLY A 154 7.28 10.56 -5.22
N CYS A 155 8.17 9.59 -5.48
CA CYS A 155 9.62 9.80 -5.45
C CYS A 155 10.05 10.83 -6.50
N TYR A 156 9.54 10.74 -7.74
CA TYR A 156 9.76 11.76 -8.76
C TYR A 156 9.31 13.13 -8.27
N ARG A 157 8.12 13.24 -7.67
CA ARG A 157 7.58 14.49 -7.14
C ARG A 157 8.45 15.08 -6.02
N ILE A 158 9.03 14.25 -5.15
CA ILE A 158 9.97 14.71 -4.10
C ILE A 158 11.22 15.31 -4.76
N VAL A 159 11.77 14.65 -5.78
CA VAL A 159 12.97 15.11 -6.49
C VAL A 159 12.71 16.37 -7.32
N ALA A 160 11.61 16.38 -8.09
CA ALA A 160 11.19 17.52 -8.92
C ALA A 160 10.78 18.72 -8.06
N GLY A 161 10.27 18.45 -6.87
CA GLY A 161 9.92 19.48 -5.89
C GLY A 161 8.56 20.12 -6.10
N ASP A 162 7.69 19.45 -6.86
CA ASP A 162 6.36 19.95 -7.20
C ASP A 162 5.41 19.89 -5.99
N PRO A 163 4.39 20.76 -5.92
CA PRO A 163 3.37 20.67 -4.87
C PRO A 163 2.52 19.40 -4.98
N ILE A 164 2.35 18.67 -3.86
CA ILE A 164 1.62 17.39 -3.84
C ILE A 164 0.16 17.50 -4.30
N HIS A 165 -0.49 18.64 -4.01
CA HIS A 165 -1.93 18.80 -4.26
C HIS A 165 -2.29 18.68 -5.74
N TYR A 166 -1.42 19.08 -6.68
CA TYR A 166 -1.69 18.93 -8.11
C TYR A 166 -1.85 17.46 -8.51
N TYR A 167 -0.96 16.60 -8.01
CA TYR A 167 -0.98 15.17 -8.29
C TYR A 167 -2.22 14.50 -7.68
N ILE A 168 -2.55 14.86 -6.44
CA ILE A 168 -3.70 14.31 -5.73
C ILE A 168 -5.01 14.75 -6.40
N ILE A 169 -5.13 16.02 -6.79
CA ILE A 169 -6.30 16.53 -7.51
C ILE A 169 -6.48 15.79 -8.84
N VAL A 170 -5.42 15.67 -9.65
CA VAL A 170 -5.48 14.96 -10.94
C VAL A 170 -5.82 13.49 -10.73
N GLY A 171 -5.18 12.83 -9.76
CA GLY A 171 -5.47 11.43 -9.46
C GLY A 171 -6.92 11.21 -9.00
N TYR A 172 -7.46 12.08 -8.16
CA TYR A 172 -8.88 11.99 -7.76
C TYR A 172 -9.84 12.31 -8.89
N LEU A 173 -9.51 13.22 -9.81
CA LEU A 173 -10.31 13.43 -11.02
C LEU A 173 -10.38 12.15 -11.85
N ILE A 174 -9.25 11.43 -12.01
CA ILE A 174 -9.22 10.12 -12.67
C ILE A 174 -10.10 9.12 -11.92
N VAL A 175 -9.97 9.04 -10.59
CA VAL A 175 -10.79 8.15 -9.75
C VAL A 175 -12.28 8.45 -9.90
N ILE A 176 -12.70 9.71 -9.90
CA ILE A 176 -14.10 10.12 -10.07
C ILE A 176 -14.60 9.65 -11.44
N VAL A 177 -13.87 9.95 -12.52
CA VAL A 177 -14.24 9.52 -13.87
C VAL A 177 -14.32 7.99 -13.96
N GLN A 178 -13.32 7.27 -13.46
CA GLN A 178 -13.32 5.81 -13.46
C GLN A 178 -14.44 5.23 -12.60
N THR A 179 -14.85 5.88 -11.51
CA THR A 179 -15.96 5.43 -10.67
C THR A 179 -17.26 5.40 -11.47
N TYR A 180 -17.52 6.41 -12.31
CA TYR A 180 -18.69 6.42 -13.20
C TYR A 180 -18.64 5.35 -14.29
N LEU A 181 -17.45 4.98 -14.76
CA LEU A 181 -17.26 4.01 -15.84
C LEU A 181 -17.17 2.55 -15.34
N SER A 182 -16.94 2.34 -14.04
CA SER A 182 -16.65 1.02 -13.47
C SER A 182 -17.92 0.28 -13.01
N PRO A 183 -17.93 -1.07 -13.03
CA PRO A 183 -19.02 -1.85 -12.46
C PRO A 183 -19.19 -1.61 -10.96
N SER A 184 -20.43 -1.53 -10.46
CA SER A 184 -20.72 -1.28 -9.04
C SER A 184 -20.07 -2.28 -8.08
N MET A 185 -19.80 -3.51 -8.53
CA MET A 185 -19.13 -4.54 -7.72
C MET A 185 -17.64 -4.23 -7.45
N ILE A 186 -16.92 -3.58 -8.38
CA ILE A 186 -15.49 -3.31 -8.20
C ILE A 186 -15.24 -2.05 -7.37
N ILE A 187 -16.17 -1.08 -7.38
CA ILE A 187 -15.95 0.23 -6.76
C ILE A 187 -15.60 0.07 -5.27
N PRO A 188 -16.39 -0.63 -4.42
CA PRO A 188 -16.03 -0.79 -3.01
C PRO A 188 -14.68 -1.48 -2.82
N LEU A 189 -14.37 -2.48 -3.65
CA LEU A 189 -13.11 -3.20 -3.60
C LEU A 189 -11.91 -2.32 -3.96
N ALA A 190 -12.06 -1.44 -4.96
CA ALA A 190 -11.01 -0.51 -5.37
C ALA A 190 -10.67 0.48 -4.26
N TYR A 191 -11.69 1.07 -3.62
CA TYR A 191 -11.49 2.00 -2.50
C TYR A 191 -10.93 1.29 -1.26
N ASP A 192 -11.36 0.06 -0.99
CA ASP A 192 -10.81 -0.76 0.11
C ASP A 192 -9.35 -1.16 -0.17
N SER A 193 -9.00 -1.42 -1.44
CA SER A 193 -7.63 -1.75 -1.84
C SER A 193 -6.64 -0.63 -1.53
N GLY A 194 -7.06 0.63 -1.57
CA GLY A 194 -6.22 1.76 -1.11
C GLY A 194 -5.89 1.64 0.38
N GLY A 195 -6.90 1.36 1.22
CA GLY A 195 -6.72 1.14 2.65
C GLY A 195 -5.88 -0.12 2.96
N VAL A 196 -6.06 -1.20 2.19
CA VAL A 196 -5.28 -2.42 2.30
C VAL A 196 -3.79 -2.17 2.07
N THR A 197 -3.42 -1.23 1.21
CA THR A 197 -1.99 -0.90 0.95
C THR A 197 -1.37 -0.01 2.02
N THR A 198 -2.18 0.56 2.92
CA THR A 198 -1.71 1.26 4.13
C THR A 198 -1.40 0.31 5.30
N SER A 199 -1.20 -0.96 5.00
CA SER A 199 -0.97 -2.04 5.93
C SER A 199 0.45 -2.08 6.49
N THR A 200 0.65 -3.06 7.36
CA THR A 200 1.80 -3.19 8.24
C THR A 200 3.11 -3.39 7.49
N VAL A 201 3.14 -4.03 6.30
CA VAL A 201 4.40 -4.22 5.54
C VAL A 201 4.76 -2.96 4.73
N THR A 202 3.79 -2.41 3.98
CA THR A 202 4.08 -1.42 2.93
C THR A 202 4.31 -0.02 3.49
N VAL A 203 3.47 0.48 4.39
CA VAL A 203 3.57 1.86 4.90
C VAL A 203 4.91 2.18 5.49
N PRO A 204 5.49 1.34 6.36
CA PRO A 204 6.70 1.76 7.03
C PRO A 204 7.92 1.80 6.11
N ILE A 205 7.99 0.89 5.11
CA ILE A 205 9.03 0.91 4.08
C ILE A 205 8.86 2.13 3.18
N VAL A 206 7.63 2.45 2.77
CA VAL A 206 7.33 3.65 1.98
C VAL A 206 7.68 4.91 2.76
N THR A 207 7.35 4.97 4.04
CA THR A 207 7.67 6.10 4.92
C THR A 207 9.18 6.26 5.06
N ALA A 208 9.92 5.17 5.32
CA ALA A 208 11.39 5.20 5.42
C ALA A 208 12.04 5.68 4.10
N LEU A 209 11.57 5.17 2.96
CA LEU A 209 12.03 5.63 1.64
C LEU A 209 11.72 7.11 1.41
N GLY A 210 10.50 7.55 1.72
CA GLY A 210 10.06 8.92 1.55
C GLY A 210 10.82 9.91 2.44
N LEU A 211 10.97 9.60 3.73
CA LEU A 211 11.76 10.40 4.67
C LEU A 211 13.24 10.42 4.28
N GLY A 212 13.82 9.27 3.94
CA GLY A 212 15.21 9.15 3.52
C GLY A 212 15.52 9.93 2.23
N LEU A 213 14.62 9.89 1.26
CA LEU A 213 14.76 10.68 0.03
C LEU A 213 14.58 12.18 0.29
N ALA A 214 13.59 12.57 1.09
CA ALA A 214 13.33 13.98 1.39
C ALA A 214 14.39 14.60 2.32
N SER A 215 15.14 13.81 3.09
CA SER A 215 16.23 14.31 3.94
C SER A 215 17.53 14.55 3.15
N THR A 216 17.74 13.84 2.04
CA THR A 216 18.95 13.95 1.21
C THR A 216 18.78 14.91 0.02
N VAL A 217 17.55 15.14 -0.45
CA VAL A 217 17.28 16.10 -1.52
C VAL A 217 17.22 17.53 -0.96
N PRO A 218 18.08 18.46 -1.42
CA PRO A 218 18.12 19.83 -0.91
C PRO A 218 16.78 20.57 -1.07
N GLY A 219 16.39 21.30 -0.02
CA GLY A 219 15.18 22.13 -0.02
C GLY A 219 13.87 21.35 0.14
N ARG A 220 13.92 20.08 0.55
CA ARG A 220 12.73 19.26 0.84
C ARG A 220 12.47 19.15 2.33
N SER A 221 11.19 18.97 2.67
CA SER A 221 10.76 18.75 4.03
C SER A 221 10.44 17.26 4.21
N PRO A 222 11.16 16.52 5.08
CA PRO A 222 10.83 15.12 5.36
C PRO A 222 9.39 14.92 5.82
N LEU A 223 8.84 15.90 6.55
CA LEU A 223 7.49 15.82 7.10
C LEU A 223 6.41 16.02 6.03
N ILE A 224 6.56 16.99 5.12
CA ILE A 224 5.56 17.26 4.09
C ILE A 224 5.78 16.35 2.87
N ASP A 225 7.03 16.26 2.41
CA ASP A 225 7.37 15.58 1.17
C ASP A 225 7.54 14.07 1.35
N GLY A 226 8.15 13.65 2.46
CA GLY A 226 8.39 12.24 2.75
C GLY A 226 7.11 11.47 3.12
N PHE A 227 6.35 11.95 4.11
CA PHE A 227 5.06 11.32 4.48
C PHE A 227 4.03 11.35 3.35
N GLY A 228 4.07 12.38 2.49
CA GLY A 228 3.17 12.51 1.33
C GLY A 228 3.20 11.31 0.38
N LEU A 229 4.27 10.51 0.40
CA LEU A 229 4.41 9.30 -0.41
C LEU A 229 3.32 8.24 -0.13
N ILE A 230 2.80 8.19 1.11
CA ILE A 230 1.71 7.28 1.51
C ILE A 230 0.42 7.59 0.74
N ALA A 231 0.16 8.87 0.45
CA ALA A 231 -1.02 9.28 -0.30
C ALA A 231 -1.00 8.72 -1.73
N PHE A 232 0.17 8.72 -2.37
CA PHE A 232 0.34 8.10 -3.69
C PHE A 232 0.20 6.58 -3.64
N ALA A 233 0.79 5.94 -2.62
CA ALA A 233 0.69 4.50 -2.41
C ALA A 233 -0.78 4.05 -2.25
N SER A 234 -1.64 4.89 -1.68
CA SER A 234 -3.06 4.60 -1.48
C SER A 234 -3.95 4.95 -2.68
N LEU A 235 -3.63 6.02 -3.41
CA LEU A 235 -4.45 6.52 -4.51
C LEU A 235 -4.35 5.68 -5.78
N PHE A 236 -3.14 5.28 -6.16
CA PHE A 236 -2.92 4.56 -7.41
C PHE A 236 -3.51 3.15 -7.45
N PRO A 237 -3.54 2.36 -6.37
CA PRO A 237 -4.29 1.11 -6.32
C PRO A 237 -5.76 1.25 -6.70
N ILE A 238 -6.41 2.34 -6.27
CA ILE A 238 -7.81 2.62 -6.61
C ILE A 238 -7.95 2.73 -8.14
N ILE A 239 -7.02 3.48 -8.77
CA ILE A 239 -6.97 3.71 -10.22
C ILE A 239 -6.70 2.40 -10.98
N THR A 240 -5.70 1.63 -10.55
CA THR A 240 -5.30 0.40 -11.26
C THR A 240 -6.28 -0.74 -11.08
N VAL A 241 -6.95 -0.86 -9.93
CA VAL A 241 -8.00 -1.87 -9.70
C VAL A 241 -9.23 -1.58 -10.55
N MET A 242 -9.68 -0.32 -10.63
CA MET A 242 -10.76 0.06 -11.54
C MET A 242 -10.38 -0.16 -13.00
N GLY A 243 -9.16 0.21 -13.39
CA GLY A 243 -8.63 -0.06 -14.73
C GLY A 243 -8.59 -1.56 -15.06
N TYR A 244 -8.12 -2.40 -14.13
CA TYR A 244 -8.11 -3.85 -14.27
C TYR A 244 -9.52 -4.42 -14.52
N ALA A 245 -10.52 -3.94 -13.78
CA ALA A 245 -11.90 -4.40 -13.95
C ALA A 245 -12.52 -3.93 -15.27
N GLN A 246 -12.25 -2.70 -15.70
CA GLN A 246 -12.69 -2.18 -17.00
C GLN A 246 -12.10 -2.99 -18.16
N ILE A 247 -10.79 -3.27 -18.12
CA ILE A 247 -10.11 -4.10 -19.12
C ILE A 247 -10.67 -5.53 -19.13
N THR A 248 -10.86 -6.14 -17.96
CA THR A 248 -11.40 -7.50 -17.86
C THR A 248 -12.83 -7.58 -18.40
N ARG A 249 -13.67 -6.59 -18.09
CA ARG A 249 -15.04 -6.50 -18.65
C ARG A 249 -15.02 -6.38 -20.17
N TRP A 250 -14.16 -5.54 -20.72
CA TRP A 250 -14.02 -5.34 -22.16
C TRP A 250 -13.55 -6.61 -22.88
N LEU A 251 -12.58 -7.34 -22.31
CA LEU A 251 -12.11 -8.61 -22.86
C LEU A 251 -13.20 -9.70 -22.82
N ASN A 252 -13.94 -9.80 -21.71
CA ASN A 252 -15.01 -10.80 -21.57
C ASN A 252 -16.21 -10.53 -22.49
N GLN A 253 -16.50 -9.27 -22.82
CA GLN A 253 -17.54 -8.93 -23.81
C GLN A 253 -17.16 -9.39 -25.23
N ARG A 254 -15.88 -9.58 -25.54
CA ARG A 254 -15.40 -10.07 -26.84
C ARG A 254 -15.37 -11.61 -26.93
N HIS A 255 -15.34 -12.30 -25.80
CA HIS A 255 -15.39 -13.76 -25.71
C HIS A 255 -16.43 -14.18 -24.68
N PRO A 256 -17.74 -14.19 -25.03
CA PRO A 256 -18.73 -14.80 -24.16
C PRO A 256 -18.35 -16.27 -23.99
N ILE A 257 -18.06 -16.65 -22.74
CA ILE A 257 -17.94 -18.04 -22.36
C ILE A 257 -19.29 -18.67 -22.74
N LYS A 258 -19.28 -19.64 -23.66
CA LYS A 258 -20.45 -20.48 -23.93
C LYS A 258 -20.83 -21.11 -22.59
N GLU A 259 -21.92 -20.66 -21.99
CA GLU A 259 -22.60 -21.43 -20.96
C GLU A 259 -23.05 -22.73 -21.62
N ASP A 260 -22.43 -23.84 -21.24
CA ASP A 260 -22.94 -25.17 -21.60
C ASP A 260 -24.28 -25.34 -20.86
N SER A 261 -25.36 -25.14 -21.62
CA SER A 261 -26.76 -25.25 -21.22
C SER A 261 -27.21 -26.69 -20.89
N ASN A 262 -26.31 -27.59 -20.46
CA ASN A 262 -26.63 -29.00 -20.22
C ASN A 262 -26.05 -29.52 -18.89
N ALA A 263 -26.37 -28.84 -17.79
CA ALA A 263 -26.26 -29.43 -16.45
C ALA A 263 -27.53 -29.14 -15.64
N ILE A 264 -28.61 -29.83 -16.02
CA ILE A 264 -29.71 -30.23 -15.13
C ILE A 264 -29.86 -31.73 -15.32
#